data_AF-A0A9D5G5Q3-F1
#
_entry.id   AF-A0A9D5G5Q3-F1
#
_cell.length_a   1.000
_cell.length_b   1.000
_cell.length_c   1.000
_cell.angle_alpha   90.00
_cell.angle_beta   90.00
_cell.angle_gamma   90.00
#
_symmetry.space_group_name_H-M   'P 1'
#
loop_
_entity.id
_entity.type
_entity.pdbx_description
1 polymer ?
#
loop_
_entity_poly.entity_id
_entity_poly.type
_entity_poly.pdbx_seq_one_letter_code
_entity_poly.pdbx_strand_id
1 'polypeptide(L)'
;MVVVSGAPAGAAGTPPLYSLKLPQGQSAVVFNTGVAQIFNKDHTKVETRLFPTSLAGDKGAATIGLPDKAHLLADLAIGPKTPFPSDTVIVVLRPGISASQDLQVIDRATLLQVRTSVARHQLGPVPQYTSDVATNRVLTTLGVDRTERLFRQFNRSTLSGMVSRMQSSAGHQALDFSNAYRLHITGTSVRSAVEALSRLPSVEYASPDWHVEPMNTPPIPVPQSALQSARQVTPALHSAIASSSVPTNFVVQSSAQSMLNASSDNAIAAFDEIQQRTHQLPGQGETITNVSLGDLDDASAAANPKDRCNFYASAYGPTTEVLGGQRYLNLPSMPLIPTYTADSNGNLSGSAEVCGVDPFITEIGLDFSMMAPLPHSVQRPGEQGSGL
;
A
#
# COMPACT_ATOMS: atom_id res chain seq x y z
N MET A 1 1.61 12.91 8.25
CA MET A 1 0.45 12.94 9.15
C MET A 1 0.95 13.26 10.56
N VAL A 2 0.49 14.35 11.18
CA VAL A 2 0.90 14.73 12.54
C VAL A 2 -0.17 14.26 13.51
N VAL A 3 0.14 13.28 14.36
CA VAL A 3 -0.71 12.90 15.49
C VAL A 3 -0.43 13.91 16.61
N VAL A 4 -1.36 14.83 16.85
CA VAL A 4 -1.27 15.74 18.00
C VAL A 4 -1.97 15.06 19.18
N SER A 5 -1.19 14.50 20.11
CA SER A 5 -1.71 14.04 21.40
C SER A 5 -1.90 15.24 22.32
N GLY A 6 -3.09 15.83 22.23
CA GLY A 6 -3.53 16.96 23.06
C GLY A 6 -4.79 17.54 22.42
N ALA A 7 -5.88 17.60 23.18
CA ALA A 7 -7.17 18.08 22.68
C ALA A 7 -6.99 19.50 22.10
N PRO A 8 -7.20 19.71 20.78
CA PRO A 8 -7.33 21.07 20.27
C PRO A 8 -8.63 21.63 20.85
N ALA A 9 -8.53 22.73 21.58
CA ALA A 9 -9.68 23.55 21.95
C ALA A 9 -10.25 24.19 20.67
N GLY A 10 -11.16 23.48 19.99
CA GLY A 10 -11.67 23.94 18.70
C GLY A 10 -12.77 23.05 18.12
N ALA A 11 -13.79 22.71 18.90
CA ALA A 11 -15.02 22.08 18.38
C ALA A 11 -16.29 22.39 19.21
N ALA A 12 -16.20 23.28 20.20
CA ALA A 12 -17.39 23.72 20.92
C ALA A 12 -18.13 24.78 20.08
N GLY A 13 -19.07 24.33 19.23
CA GLY A 13 -20.00 25.21 18.51
C GLY A 13 -20.05 25.07 16.99
N THR A 14 -19.19 24.26 16.37
CA THR A 14 -19.25 24.00 14.92
C THR A 14 -20.14 22.78 14.64
N PRO A 15 -21.18 22.89 13.80
CA PRO A 15 -22.02 21.74 13.46
C PRO A 15 -21.20 20.69 12.70
N PRO A 16 -21.41 19.39 12.96
CA PRO A 16 -20.72 18.33 12.25
C PRO A 16 -21.16 18.30 10.79
N LEU A 17 -20.21 18.11 9.88
CA LEU A 17 -20.48 17.87 8.47
C LEU A 17 -20.96 16.43 8.26
N TYR A 18 -20.29 15.45 8.88
CA TYR A 18 -20.67 14.05 8.84
C TYR A 18 -20.62 13.40 10.21
N SER A 19 -21.51 12.43 10.43
CA SER A 19 -21.42 11.43 11.49
C SER A 19 -21.35 10.05 10.83
N LEU A 20 -20.24 9.36 11.04
CA LEU A 20 -19.87 8.15 10.32
C LEU A 20 -19.73 6.98 11.30
N LYS A 21 -20.23 5.80 10.90
CA LYS A 21 -19.97 4.54 11.59
C LYS A 21 -18.72 3.92 11.00
N LEU A 22 -17.81 3.44 11.84
CA LEU A 22 -16.54 2.85 11.45
C LEU A 22 -16.50 1.36 11.85
N PRO A 23 -15.53 0.57 11.35
CA PRO A 23 -15.35 -0.81 11.76
C PRO A 23 -15.21 -0.98 13.28
N GLN A 24 -15.46 -2.21 13.76
CA GLN A 24 -15.30 -2.59 15.18
C GLN A 24 -16.17 -1.78 16.16
N GLY A 25 -17.22 -1.11 15.67
CA GLY A 25 -18.13 -0.31 16.49
C GLY A 25 -17.61 1.09 16.81
N GLN A 26 -16.54 1.54 16.17
CA GLN A 26 -16.05 2.92 16.27
C GLN A 26 -17.01 3.89 15.56
N SER A 27 -16.89 5.18 15.87
CA SER A 27 -17.61 6.24 15.16
C SER A 27 -16.71 7.44 14.92
N ALA A 28 -17.03 8.26 13.91
CA ALA A 28 -16.33 9.49 13.65
C ALA A 28 -17.29 10.65 13.41
N VAL A 29 -16.91 11.82 13.92
CA VAL A 29 -17.55 13.10 13.66
C VAL A 29 -16.59 13.96 12.86
N VAL A 30 -16.97 14.31 11.64
CA VAL A 30 -16.15 15.12 10.72
C VAL A 30 -16.70 16.53 10.68
N PHE A 31 -15.83 17.52 10.84
CA PHE A 31 -16.17 18.94 10.79
C PHE A 31 -15.77 19.54 9.44
N ASN A 32 -16.45 20.62 9.06
CA ASN A 32 -16.14 21.37 7.83
C ASN A 32 -14.74 22.03 7.84
N THR A 33 -14.07 22.04 8.99
CA THR A 33 -12.68 22.49 9.16
C THR A 33 -11.64 21.45 8.73
N GLY A 34 -12.07 20.24 8.34
CA GLY A 34 -11.19 19.11 8.06
C GLY A 34 -10.67 18.39 9.29
N VAL A 35 -11.18 18.74 10.47
CA VAL A 35 -10.94 17.98 11.70
C VAL A 35 -11.92 16.79 11.73
N ALA A 36 -11.44 15.60 12.02
CA ALA A 36 -12.26 14.44 12.36
C ALA A 36 -11.95 13.97 13.77
N GLN A 37 -12.98 13.79 14.59
CA GLN A 37 -12.90 13.17 15.91
C GLN A 37 -13.38 11.73 15.81
N ILE A 38 -12.49 10.78 16.10
CA ILE A 38 -12.77 9.35 16.08
C ILE A 38 -12.96 8.86 17.51
N PHE A 39 -14.10 8.25 17.76
CA PHE A 39 -14.49 7.67 19.04
C PHE A 39 -14.32 6.16 18.98
N ASN A 40 -13.67 5.60 20.01
CA ASN A 40 -13.72 4.16 20.21
C ASN A 40 -15.15 3.69 20.50
N LYS A 41 -15.39 2.37 20.45
CA LYS A 41 -16.71 1.75 20.67
C LYS A 41 -17.44 2.26 21.92
N ASP A 42 -16.70 2.53 22.99
CA ASP A 42 -17.26 2.98 24.28
C ASP A 42 -17.25 4.50 24.46
N HIS A 43 -16.81 5.26 23.45
CA HIS A 43 -16.69 6.72 23.45
C HIS A 43 -15.80 7.30 24.58
N THR A 44 -14.91 6.48 25.13
CA THR A 44 -13.97 6.84 26.21
C THR A 44 -12.65 7.41 25.70
N LYS A 45 -12.31 7.19 24.43
CA LYS A 45 -11.10 7.72 23.78
C LYS A 45 -11.48 8.46 22.51
N VAL A 46 -10.87 9.63 22.33
CA VAL A 46 -11.01 10.45 21.13
C VAL A 46 -9.66 10.59 20.47
N GLU A 47 -9.55 10.13 19.23
CA GLU A 47 -8.45 10.44 18.34
C GLU A 47 -8.84 11.63 17.46
N THR A 48 -7.93 12.56 17.21
CA THR A 48 -8.16 13.66 16.28
C THR A 48 -7.32 13.43 15.02
N ARG A 49 -7.95 13.43 13.85
CA ARG A 49 -7.28 13.46 12.55
C ARG A 49 -7.55 14.76 11.82
N LEU A 50 -6.55 15.20 11.06
CA LEU A 50 -6.61 16.38 10.21
C LEU A 50 -6.58 15.94 8.75
N PHE A 51 -7.57 16.38 8.00
CA PHE A 51 -7.62 16.25 6.55
C PHE A 51 -7.20 17.59 5.93
N PRO A 52 -6.29 17.58 4.94
CA PRO A 52 -5.89 18.80 4.28
C PRO A 52 -7.10 19.44 3.61
N THR A 53 -7.44 20.66 4.00
CA THR A 53 -8.39 21.51 3.28
C THR A 53 -7.59 22.40 2.34
N SER A 54 -7.76 22.29 1.03
CA SER A 54 -7.13 23.26 0.13
C SER A 54 -7.72 24.66 0.37
N LEU A 55 -6.88 25.61 0.81
CA LEU A 55 -7.22 27.03 0.93
C LEU A 55 -6.78 27.84 -0.31
N ALA A 56 -6.34 27.17 -1.37
CA ALA A 56 -5.79 27.82 -2.55
C ALA A 56 -6.86 28.08 -3.63
N GLY A 57 -7.45 29.27 -3.55
CA GLY A 57 -7.59 30.16 -4.71
C GLY A 57 -8.55 29.74 -5.83
N ASP A 58 -9.85 29.88 -5.59
CA ASP A 58 -10.73 30.50 -6.59
C ASP A 58 -11.92 31.14 -5.87
N LYS A 59 -12.12 32.45 -6.07
CA LYS A 59 -13.16 33.26 -5.43
C LYS A 59 -14.60 32.91 -5.88
N GLY A 60 -14.84 31.68 -6.34
CA GLY A 60 -16.12 31.23 -6.91
C GLY A 60 -16.57 29.81 -6.53
N ALA A 61 -15.81 29.03 -5.77
CA ALA A 61 -16.21 27.65 -5.41
C ALA A 61 -16.31 27.48 -3.89
N ALA A 62 -17.54 27.44 -3.38
CA ALA A 62 -17.85 27.16 -1.97
C ALA A 62 -17.80 25.65 -1.63
N THR A 63 -16.90 24.89 -2.25
CA THR A 63 -16.68 23.48 -1.92
C THR A 63 -15.29 23.35 -1.29
N ILE A 64 -15.32 23.21 0.03
CA ILE A 64 -14.18 22.94 0.90
C ILE A 64 -13.42 21.74 0.33
N GLY A 65 -12.09 21.84 0.19
CA GLY A 65 -11.23 20.82 -0.40
C GLY A 65 -11.07 19.54 0.44
N LEU A 66 -12.15 19.06 1.07
CA LEU A 66 -12.21 17.75 1.71
C LEU A 66 -12.54 16.66 0.67
N PRO A 67 -12.03 15.43 0.85
CA PRO A 67 -12.50 14.29 0.08
C PRO A 67 -14.01 14.10 0.24
N ASP A 68 -14.64 13.39 -0.71
CA ASP A 68 -16.05 13.05 -0.57
C ASP A 68 -16.30 12.12 0.63
N LYS A 69 -17.58 11.92 0.97
CA LYS A 69 -17.99 11.13 2.13
C LYS A 69 -17.47 9.68 2.09
N ALA A 70 -17.40 9.06 0.92
CA ALA A 70 -17.01 7.66 0.78
C ALA A 70 -15.50 7.50 1.01
N HIS A 71 -14.69 8.42 0.44
CA HIS A 71 -13.25 8.48 0.66
C HIS A 71 -12.90 8.84 2.11
N LEU A 72 -13.59 9.82 2.71
CA LEU A 72 -13.45 10.13 4.14
C LEU A 72 -13.75 8.91 5.02
N LEU A 73 -14.81 8.16 4.70
CA LEU A 73 -15.16 6.95 5.43
C LEU A 73 -14.07 5.88 5.31
N ALA A 74 -13.48 5.70 4.12
CA ALA A 74 -12.44 4.70 3.87
C ALA A 74 -11.17 5.04 4.65
N ASP A 75 -10.67 6.27 4.52
CA ASP A 75 -9.50 6.76 5.25
C ASP A 75 -9.68 6.67 6.77
N LEU A 76 -10.89 6.97 7.26
CA LEU A 76 -11.20 6.89 8.68
C LEU A 76 -11.23 5.44 9.18
N ALA A 77 -11.79 4.52 8.38
CA ALA A 77 -11.94 3.11 8.69
C ALA A 77 -10.61 2.35 8.75
N ILE A 78 -9.63 2.70 7.90
CA ILE A 78 -8.31 2.08 7.85
C ILE A 78 -7.48 2.38 9.13
N GLY A 79 -7.68 3.57 9.71
CA GLY A 79 -6.97 4.00 10.91
C GLY A 79 -5.77 4.91 10.60
N PRO A 80 -4.98 5.29 11.62
CA PRO A 80 -3.81 6.12 11.41
C PRO A 80 -2.74 5.34 10.64
N LYS A 81 -2.34 5.88 9.50
CA LYS A 81 -1.23 5.41 8.68
C LYS A 81 0.10 5.61 9.41
N THR A 82 0.60 4.55 10.05
CA THR A 82 1.98 4.52 10.54
C THR A 82 2.86 4.00 9.41
N PRO A 83 3.96 4.69 9.05
CA PRO A 83 4.78 4.30 7.91
C PRO A 83 5.51 2.97 8.10
N PHE A 84 5.64 2.50 9.34
CA PHE A 84 6.27 1.23 9.72
C PHE A 84 5.77 0.82 11.12
N PRO A 85 5.80 -0.48 11.48
CA PRO A 85 5.54 -0.93 12.84
C PRO A 85 6.53 -0.35 13.84
N SER A 86 6.10 -0.13 15.07
CA SER A 86 6.95 0.49 16.11
C SER A 86 8.08 -0.39 16.64
N ASP A 87 8.09 -1.67 16.25
CA ASP A 87 8.90 -2.73 16.84
C ASP A 87 9.62 -3.60 15.80
N THR A 88 9.62 -3.23 14.50
CA THR A 88 10.33 -3.99 13.47
C THR A 88 11.31 -3.15 12.66
N VAL A 89 12.46 -3.75 12.36
CA VAL A 89 13.50 -3.17 11.49
C VAL A 89 14.00 -4.23 10.51
N ILE A 90 14.37 -3.79 9.31
CA ILE A 90 15.04 -4.62 8.31
C ILE A 90 16.54 -4.37 8.38
N VAL A 91 17.32 -5.43 8.30
CA VAL A 91 18.77 -5.37 8.21
C VAL A 91 19.26 -6.29 7.09
N VAL A 92 20.26 -5.83 6.33
CA VAL A 92 21.05 -6.67 5.43
C VAL A 92 22.46 -6.75 6.00
N LEU A 93 22.88 -7.96 6.34
CA LEU A 93 24.22 -8.22 6.86
C LEU A 93 25.21 -8.30 5.69
N ARG A 94 26.40 -7.71 5.86
CA ARG A 94 27.46 -7.73 4.84
C ARG A 94 27.92 -9.15 4.50
N PRO A 95 28.49 -9.35 3.30
CA PRO A 95 29.18 -10.60 2.94
C PRO A 95 30.20 -11.01 4.01
N GLY A 96 30.24 -12.31 4.32
CA GLY A 96 31.11 -12.87 5.36
C GLY A 96 30.53 -12.88 6.77
N ILE A 97 29.41 -12.17 7.01
CA ILE A 97 28.66 -12.26 8.25
C ILE A 97 27.51 -13.25 8.06
N SER A 98 27.46 -14.32 8.85
CA SER A 98 26.37 -15.29 8.82
C SER A 98 25.46 -15.11 10.02
N ALA A 99 24.14 -15.18 9.82
CA ALA A 99 23.22 -15.37 10.94
C ALA A 99 23.31 -16.82 11.45
N SER A 100 23.09 -17.01 12.74
CA SER A 100 23.09 -18.34 13.35
C SER A 100 21.95 -19.22 12.83
N GLN A 101 20.79 -18.62 12.58
CA GLN A 101 19.56 -19.30 12.16
C GLN A 101 18.72 -18.43 11.23
N ASP A 102 17.88 -19.06 10.40
CA ASP A 102 16.90 -18.37 9.55
C ASP A 102 15.73 -17.79 10.36
N LEU A 103 15.42 -18.37 11.51
CA LEU A 103 14.49 -17.84 12.50
C LEU A 103 15.05 -18.15 13.87
N GLN A 104 15.23 -17.11 14.68
CA GLN A 104 15.64 -17.25 16.07
C GLN A 104 14.67 -16.45 16.93
N VAL A 105 14.22 -17.06 18.03
CA VAL A 105 13.39 -16.41 19.04
C VAL A 105 14.08 -16.58 20.39
N ILE A 106 14.28 -15.47 21.08
CA ILE A 106 14.85 -15.40 22.42
C ILE A 106 13.73 -15.05 23.39
N ASP A 107 13.59 -15.85 24.45
CA ASP A 107 12.62 -15.55 25.49
C ASP A 107 12.88 -14.16 26.11
N ARG A 108 11.81 -13.39 26.31
CA ARG A 108 11.89 -11.99 26.75
C ARG A 108 12.49 -11.86 28.16
N ALA A 109 12.19 -12.80 29.07
CA ALA A 109 12.77 -12.78 30.41
C ALA A 109 14.29 -13.01 30.35
N THR A 110 14.72 -13.95 29.52
CA THR A 110 16.14 -14.22 29.24
C THR A 110 16.83 -12.98 28.66
N LEU A 111 16.21 -12.33 27.66
CA LEU A 111 16.77 -11.13 27.03
C LEU A 111 16.92 -9.97 28.02
N LEU A 112 15.95 -9.75 28.89
CA LEU A 112 16.02 -8.70 29.94
C LEU A 112 17.16 -8.94 30.93
N GLN A 113 17.39 -10.20 31.32
CA GLN A 113 18.51 -10.56 32.20
C GLN A 113 19.85 -10.25 31.53
N VAL A 114 20.05 -10.70 30.28
CA VAL A 114 21.30 -10.46 29.55
C VAL A 114 21.52 -8.97 29.30
N ARG A 115 20.48 -8.20 28.94
CA ARG A 115 20.59 -6.75 28.72
C ARG A 115 21.07 -6.01 29.96
N THR A 116 20.57 -6.39 31.13
CA THR A 116 20.99 -5.80 32.40
C THR A 116 22.48 -6.04 32.66
N SER A 117 22.98 -7.24 32.34
CA SER A 117 24.41 -7.56 32.45
C SER A 117 25.26 -6.77 31.47
N VAL A 118 24.82 -6.62 30.21
CA VAL A 118 25.52 -5.82 29.18
C VAL A 118 25.59 -4.34 29.60
N ALA A 119 24.50 -3.77 30.11
CA ALA A 119 24.47 -2.38 30.58
C ALA A 119 25.46 -2.14 31.74
N ARG A 120 25.68 -3.15 32.59
CA ARG A 120 26.68 -3.13 33.68
C ARG A 120 28.10 -3.45 33.22
N HIS A 121 28.35 -3.51 31.90
CA HIS A 121 29.64 -3.86 31.30
C HIS A 121 30.18 -5.21 31.78
N GLN A 122 29.30 -6.13 32.20
CA GLN A 122 29.69 -7.48 32.59
C GLN A 122 29.89 -8.32 31.33
N LEU A 123 31.01 -9.03 31.22
CA LEU A 123 31.40 -9.89 30.10
C LEU A 123 30.63 -11.22 30.09
N GLY A 124 29.31 -11.16 30.24
CA GLY A 124 28.43 -12.33 30.13
C GLY A 124 28.22 -12.78 28.67
N PRO A 125 27.79 -14.04 28.47
CA PRO A 125 27.39 -14.52 27.15
C PRO A 125 26.18 -13.74 26.65
N VAL A 126 26.27 -13.24 25.42
CA VAL A 126 25.13 -12.64 24.69
C VAL A 126 24.54 -13.67 23.73
N PRO A 127 23.25 -13.61 23.41
CA PRO A 127 22.68 -14.44 22.35
C PRO A 127 23.47 -14.29 21.06
N GLN A 128 23.77 -15.41 20.42
CA GLN A 128 24.48 -15.44 19.15
C GLN A 128 23.46 -15.33 18.02
N TYR A 129 23.23 -14.12 17.52
CA TYR A 129 22.39 -13.87 16.35
C TYR A 129 23.16 -14.02 15.05
N THR A 130 24.43 -13.59 15.05
CA THR A 130 25.34 -13.64 13.91
C THR A 130 26.72 -14.17 14.30
N SER A 131 27.59 -14.37 13.31
CA SER A 131 29.00 -14.70 13.51
C SER A 131 29.83 -13.57 14.12
N ASP A 132 29.31 -12.33 14.18
CA ASP A 132 30.03 -11.17 14.73
C ASP A 132 29.58 -10.83 16.16
N VAL A 133 30.53 -10.89 17.09
CA VAL A 133 30.28 -10.65 18.52
C VAL A 133 29.88 -9.20 18.79
N ALA A 134 30.43 -8.23 18.06
CA ALA A 134 30.08 -6.82 18.24
C ALA A 134 28.61 -6.56 17.85
N THR A 135 28.19 -7.12 16.71
CA THR A 135 26.79 -7.11 16.26
C THR A 135 25.87 -7.76 17.29
N ASN A 136 26.22 -8.93 17.81
CA ASN A 136 25.41 -9.63 18.80
C ASN A 136 25.18 -8.80 20.08
N ARG A 137 26.18 -8.03 20.52
CA ARG A 137 26.06 -7.10 21.65
C ARG A 137 25.12 -5.94 21.34
N VAL A 138 25.20 -5.36 20.14
CA VAL A 138 24.29 -4.30 19.72
C VAL A 138 22.85 -4.82 19.63
N LEU A 139 22.62 -5.94 18.94
CA LEU A 139 21.29 -6.56 18.85
C LEU A 139 20.69 -6.87 20.23
N THR A 140 21.50 -7.37 21.16
CA THR A 140 21.08 -7.56 22.56
C THR A 140 20.69 -6.23 23.21
N THR A 141 21.50 -5.20 23.06
CA THR A 141 21.24 -3.86 23.64
C THR A 141 19.94 -3.25 23.11
N LEU A 142 19.68 -3.42 21.81
CA LEU A 142 18.44 -3.00 21.14
C LEU A 142 17.20 -3.79 21.61
N GLY A 143 17.41 -4.90 22.31
CA GLY A 143 16.33 -5.77 22.75
C GLY A 143 15.72 -6.56 21.61
N VAL A 144 16.57 -7.04 20.68
CA VAL A 144 16.13 -7.97 19.64
C VAL A 144 15.78 -9.30 20.29
N ASP A 145 14.51 -9.70 20.23
CA ASP A 145 14.02 -10.99 20.74
C ASP A 145 13.62 -11.95 19.61
N ARG A 146 13.49 -11.45 18.37
CA ARG A 146 13.28 -12.28 17.19
C ARG A 146 14.09 -11.78 16.01
N THR A 147 14.75 -12.70 15.34
CA THR A 147 15.39 -12.48 14.03
C THR A 147 14.79 -13.45 13.03
N GLU A 148 14.46 -12.97 11.84
CA GLU A 148 13.84 -13.78 10.80
C GLU A 148 14.37 -13.39 9.43
N ARG A 149 14.91 -14.34 8.67
CA ARG A 149 15.31 -14.11 7.28
C ARG A 149 14.06 -13.75 6.47
N LEU A 150 14.14 -12.73 5.63
CA LEU A 150 12.98 -12.27 4.86
C LEU A 150 12.52 -13.29 3.82
N PHE A 151 13.45 -13.84 3.05
CA PHE A 151 13.16 -14.71 1.92
C PHE A 151 13.37 -16.19 2.26
N ARG A 152 12.83 -16.66 3.38
CA ARG A 152 13.09 -18.01 3.92
C ARG A 152 12.74 -19.16 2.99
N GLN A 153 11.71 -18.97 2.17
CA GLN A 153 11.27 -19.96 1.19
C GLN A 153 12.22 -20.06 -0.02
N PHE A 154 13.10 -19.07 -0.21
CA PHE A 154 14.11 -19.10 -1.27
C PHE A 154 15.42 -19.65 -0.75
N ASN A 155 16.05 -20.49 -1.57
CA ASN A 155 17.40 -20.96 -1.30
C ASN A 155 18.38 -19.77 -1.34
N ARG A 156 19.26 -19.68 -0.33
CA ARG A 156 20.28 -18.62 -0.23
C ARG A 156 21.18 -18.56 -1.48
N SER A 157 21.61 -19.70 -2.01
CA SER A 157 22.49 -19.74 -3.19
C SER A 157 21.80 -19.22 -4.45
N THR A 158 20.49 -19.43 -4.57
CA THR A 158 19.69 -18.88 -5.68
C THR A 158 19.67 -17.36 -5.61
N LEU A 159 19.41 -16.78 -4.43
CA LEU A 159 19.37 -15.33 -4.25
C LEU A 159 20.76 -14.69 -4.45
N SER A 160 21.81 -15.24 -3.83
CA SER A 160 23.18 -14.75 -4.05
C SER A 160 23.59 -14.87 -5.53
N GLY A 161 23.19 -15.93 -6.22
CA GLY A 161 23.44 -16.10 -7.66
C GLY A 161 22.68 -15.10 -8.55
N MET A 162 21.49 -14.63 -8.13
CA MET A 162 20.80 -13.52 -8.80
C MET A 162 21.56 -12.21 -8.62
N VAL A 163 22.03 -11.94 -7.40
CA VAL A 163 22.82 -10.74 -7.07
C VAL A 163 24.13 -10.72 -7.85
N SER A 164 24.88 -11.82 -7.89
CA SER A 164 26.14 -11.90 -8.67
C SER A 164 25.91 -11.64 -10.16
N ARG A 165 24.83 -12.19 -10.74
CA ARG A 165 24.47 -11.93 -12.15
C ARG A 165 24.12 -10.46 -12.36
N MET A 166 23.31 -9.87 -11.49
CA MET A 166 22.92 -8.47 -11.60
C MET A 166 24.12 -7.53 -11.45
N GLN A 167 25.03 -7.79 -10.50
CA GLN A 167 26.26 -7.02 -10.35
C GLN A 167 27.14 -7.13 -11.60
N SER A 168 27.23 -8.32 -12.21
CA SER A 168 28.00 -8.52 -13.44
C SER A 168 27.40 -7.79 -14.66
N SER A 169 26.07 -7.64 -14.73
CA SER A 169 25.39 -6.98 -15.84
C SER A 169 25.24 -5.46 -15.67
N ALA A 170 24.99 -5.00 -14.43
CA ALA A 170 24.72 -3.60 -14.13
C ALA A 170 25.99 -2.81 -13.78
N GLY A 171 27.10 -3.48 -13.45
CA GLY A 171 28.37 -2.84 -13.11
C GLY A 171 28.39 -2.10 -11.76
N HIS A 172 27.35 -2.29 -10.94
CA HIS A 172 27.21 -1.66 -9.62
C HIS A 172 27.01 -2.73 -8.54
N GLN A 173 27.41 -2.41 -7.30
CA GLN A 173 27.12 -3.27 -6.15
C GLN A 173 25.62 -3.32 -5.89
N ALA A 174 25.18 -4.48 -5.42
CA ALA A 174 23.80 -4.77 -5.13
C ALA A 174 23.68 -5.42 -3.75
N LEU A 175 22.63 -5.06 -3.01
CA LEU A 175 22.34 -5.65 -1.72
C LEU A 175 22.05 -7.15 -1.86
N ASP A 176 22.74 -7.98 -1.07
CA ASP A 176 22.50 -9.42 -1.06
C ASP A 176 21.34 -9.78 -0.13
N PHE A 177 20.14 -9.92 -0.71
CA PHE A 177 18.94 -10.30 0.02
C PHE A 177 18.94 -11.74 0.56
N SER A 178 19.92 -12.58 0.19
CA SER A 178 20.12 -13.87 0.86
C SER A 178 20.46 -13.71 2.36
N ASN A 179 20.92 -12.51 2.75
CA ASN A 179 21.32 -12.16 4.10
C ASN A 179 20.50 -10.97 4.66
N ALA A 180 19.26 -10.83 4.19
CA ALA A 180 18.30 -9.87 4.70
C ALA A 180 17.41 -10.48 5.79
N TYR A 181 17.25 -9.77 6.90
CA TYR A 181 16.48 -10.19 8.06
C TYR A 181 15.56 -9.08 8.55
N ARG A 182 14.38 -9.48 9.02
CA ARG A 182 13.52 -8.69 9.89
C ARG A 182 13.89 -8.97 11.34
N LEU A 183 14.08 -7.92 12.11
CA LEU A 183 14.33 -7.97 13.54
C LEU A 183 13.12 -7.39 14.27
N HIS A 184 12.63 -8.09 15.28
CA HIS A 184 11.69 -7.53 16.25
C HIS A 184 12.49 -6.95 17.42
N ILE A 185 12.22 -5.69 17.78
CA ILE A 185 12.93 -4.94 18.81
C ILE A 185 11.97 -4.54 19.94
N THR A 186 12.44 -4.70 21.17
CA THR A 186 11.64 -4.37 22.38
C THR A 186 12.31 -3.33 23.26
N GLY A 187 13.57 -3.00 22.99
CA GLY A 187 14.43 -2.27 23.89
C GLY A 187 14.65 -0.80 23.56
N THR A 188 14.21 -0.34 22.40
CA THR A 188 14.40 1.02 21.91
C THR A 188 13.39 1.38 20.81
N SER A 189 13.43 2.61 20.32
CA SER A 189 12.66 3.03 19.15
C SER A 189 13.28 2.50 17.84
N VAL A 190 12.46 2.27 16.81
CA VAL A 190 12.91 1.93 15.44
C VAL A 190 13.98 2.89 14.93
N ARG A 191 13.80 4.21 15.12
CA ARG A 191 14.77 5.22 14.69
C ARG A 191 16.15 4.97 15.32
N SER A 192 16.19 4.80 16.64
CA SER A 192 17.44 4.55 17.36
C SER A 192 18.06 3.21 17.00
N ALA A 193 17.24 2.18 16.72
CA ALA A 193 17.73 0.88 16.26
C ALA A 193 18.39 0.98 14.88
N VAL A 194 17.74 1.63 13.91
CA VAL A 194 18.31 1.84 12.57
C VAL A 194 19.61 2.65 12.63
N GLU A 195 19.67 3.69 13.47
CA GLU A 195 20.89 4.47 13.66
C GLU A 195 22.03 3.64 14.27
N ALA A 196 21.72 2.77 15.24
CA ALA A 196 22.72 1.89 15.84
C ALA A 196 23.21 0.82 14.86
N LEU A 197 22.30 0.21 14.10
CA LEU A 197 22.61 -0.84 13.13
C LEU A 197 23.40 -0.30 11.93
N SER A 198 23.04 0.87 11.40
CA SER A 198 23.73 1.47 10.25
C SER A 198 25.20 1.87 10.54
N ARG A 199 25.59 1.99 11.81
CA ARG A 199 26.97 2.24 12.23
C ARG A 199 27.83 0.98 12.35
N LEU A 200 27.23 -0.22 12.27
CA LEU A 200 27.95 -1.48 12.40
C LEU A 200 28.68 -1.83 11.11
N PRO A 201 30.00 -2.15 11.16
CA PRO A 201 30.74 -2.60 9.98
C PRO A 201 30.20 -3.89 9.35
N SER A 202 29.49 -4.71 10.13
CA SER A 202 28.86 -5.96 9.71
C SER A 202 27.51 -5.78 9.00
N VAL A 203 26.97 -4.57 8.99
CA VAL A 203 25.67 -4.22 8.39
C VAL A 203 25.92 -3.46 7.10
N GLU A 204 25.22 -3.88 6.04
CA GLU A 204 25.25 -3.22 4.74
C GLU A 204 24.10 -2.22 4.60
N TYR A 205 22.93 -2.60 5.13
CA TYR A 205 21.71 -1.79 5.08
C TYR A 205 20.90 -2.00 6.35
N ALA A 206 20.28 -0.93 6.84
CA ALA A 206 19.29 -0.99 7.91
C ALA A 206 18.18 0.03 7.64
N SER A 207 16.93 -0.36 7.84
CA SER A 207 15.77 0.51 7.68
C SER A 207 14.65 0.15 8.64
N PRO A 208 13.68 1.05 8.84
CA PRO A 208 12.37 0.64 9.30
C PRO A 208 11.77 -0.42 8.36
N ASP A 209 10.90 -1.26 8.89
CA ASP A 209 10.06 -2.17 8.10
C ASP A 209 8.88 -1.39 7.52
N TRP A 210 9.14 -0.70 6.41
CA TRP A 210 8.15 0.20 5.81
C TRP A 210 6.92 -0.57 5.34
N HIS A 211 5.74 -0.10 5.72
CA HIS A 211 4.52 -0.50 5.05
C HIS A 211 4.53 0.07 3.64
N VAL A 212 4.14 -0.75 2.67
CA VAL A 212 3.78 -0.26 1.35
C VAL A 212 2.36 0.26 1.46
N GLU A 213 2.15 1.51 1.08
CA GLU A 213 0.82 2.09 0.96
C GLU A 213 0.48 2.25 -0.52
N PRO A 214 -0.79 2.09 -0.90
CA PRO A 214 -1.23 2.43 -2.24
C PRO A 214 -0.82 3.86 -2.58
N MET A 215 -0.42 4.11 -3.82
CA MET A 215 -0.17 5.47 -4.33
C MET A 215 -1.44 6.31 -4.48
N ASN A 216 -2.55 5.92 -3.84
CA ASN A 216 -3.83 6.60 -3.99
C ASN A 216 -3.73 8.04 -3.46
N THR A 217 -3.88 9.00 -4.36
CA THR A 217 -4.24 10.35 -3.94
C THR A 217 -5.76 10.39 -3.89
N PRO A 218 -6.38 10.86 -2.79
CA PRO A 218 -7.82 11.03 -2.75
C PRO A 218 -8.25 11.85 -3.97
N PRO A 219 -9.22 11.40 -4.76
CA PRO A 219 -9.63 12.13 -5.95
C PRO A 219 -10.07 13.53 -5.53
N ILE A 220 -9.37 14.54 -6.03
CA ILE A 220 -9.78 15.93 -5.85
C ILE A 220 -10.85 16.19 -6.92
N PRO A 221 -12.08 16.58 -6.55
CA PRO A 221 -13.10 16.89 -7.52
C PRO A 221 -12.57 17.90 -8.54
N VAL A 222 -12.61 17.53 -9.82
CA VAL A 222 -12.22 18.44 -10.90
C VAL A 222 -13.16 19.65 -10.84
N PRO A 223 -12.63 20.90 -10.77
CA PRO A 223 -13.47 22.08 -10.73
C PRO A 223 -14.47 22.09 -11.90
N GLN A 224 -15.72 22.46 -11.63
CA GLN A 224 -16.79 22.47 -12.63
C GLN A 224 -16.42 23.32 -13.86
N SER A 225 -15.62 24.38 -13.66
CA SER A 225 -15.06 25.21 -14.71
C SER A 225 -14.12 24.43 -15.65
N ALA A 226 -13.24 23.59 -15.11
CA ALA A 226 -12.35 22.73 -15.88
C ALA A 226 -13.14 21.66 -16.66
N LEU A 227 -14.19 21.09 -16.08
CA LEU A 227 -15.11 20.17 -16.79
C LEU A 227 -15.84 20.86 -17.95
N GLN A 228 -16.27 22.10 -17.76
CA GLN A 228 -16.92 22.90 -18.81
C GLN A 228 -15.95 23.26 -19.95
N SER A 229 -14.72 23.66 -19.62
CA SER A 229 -13.68 23.93 -20.61
C SER A 229 -13.31 22.66 -21.40
N ALA A 230 -13.17 21.51 -20.74
CA ALA A 230 -12.89 20.24 -21.42
C ALA A 230 -14.02 19.85 -22.38
N ARG A 231 -15.29 20.01 -21.98
CA ARG A 231 -16.48 19.76 -22.81
C ARG A 231 -16.57 20.67 -24.04
N GLN A 232 -16.02 21.87 -23.97
CA GLN A 232 -15.97 22.80 -25.10
C GLN A 232 -14.88 22.44 -26.12
N VAL A 233 -13.82 21.74 -25.70
CA VAL A 233 -12.70 21.30 -26.56
C VAL A 233 -12.96 19.90 -27.17
N THR A 234 -13.83 19.08 -26.57
CA THR A 234 -14.12 17.70 -27.01
C THR A 234 -14.60 17.58 -28.46
N PRO A 235 -15.43 18.49 -29.03
CA PRO A 235 -15.86 18.38 -30.42
C PRO A 235 -14.72 18.54 -31.44
N ALA A 236 -13.69 19.33 -31.10
CA ALA A 236 -12.53 19.54 -31.96
C ALA A 236 -11.56 18.32 -31.96
N LEU A 237 -11.46 17.62 -30.83
CA LEU A 237 -10.67 16.39 -30.70
C LEU A 237 -11.31 15.19 -31.41
N HIS A 238 -12.64 15.08 -31.42
CA HIS A 238 -13.37 14.02 -32.15
C HIS A 238 -13.04 14.02 -33.66
N SER A 239 -12.76 15.18 -34.24
CA SER A 239 -12.43 15.30 -35.67
C SER A 239 -10.95 15.04 -35.96
N ALA A 240 -10.06 15.17 -34.98
CA ALA A 240 -8.61 15.02 -35.15
C ALA A 240 -8.12 13.57 -34.88
N ILE A 241 -8.75 12.86 -33.92
CA ILE A 241 -8.35 11.51 -33.51
C ILE A 241 -8.84 10.43 -34.49
N ALA A 242 -9.83 10.74 -35.32
CA ALA A 242 -10.25 9.85 -36.42
C ALA A 242 -9.13 9.59 -37.47
N SER A 243 -7.99 10.29 -37.38
CA SER A 243 -6.84 10.13 -38.28
C SER A 243 -5.59 9.51 -37.66
N SER A 244 -5.56 9.19 -36.35
CA SER A 244 -4.40 8.56 -35.70
C SER A 244 -4.68 7.12 -35.29
N SER A 245 -3.66 6.28 -35.35
CA SER A 245 -3.68 4.83 -35.15
C SER A 245 -4.02 4.37 -33.72
N VAL A 246 -4.44 5.28 -32.83
CA VAL A 246 -4.73 4.98 -31.42
C VAL A 246 -6.14 4.37 -31.31
N PRO A 247 -6.32 3.24 -30.59
CA PRO A 247 -7.63 2.61 -30.43
C PRO A 247 -8.66 3.55 -29.80
N THR A 248 -9.87 3.59 -30.39
CA THR A 248 -11.03 4.29 -29.84
C THR A 248 -11.67 3.45 -28.72
N ASN A 249 -11.08 3.47 -27.53
CA ASN A 249 -11.62 2.76 -26.37
C ASN A 249 -12.14 3.74 -25.29
N PHE A 250 -12.98 3.24 -24.38
CA PHE A 250 -13.71 4.04 -23.39
C PHE A 250 -12.79 4.80 -22.41
N VAL A 251 -11.57 4.31 -22.15
CA VAL A 251 -10.57 4.97 -21.29
C VAL A 251 -9.93 6.19 -21.98
N VAL A 252 -9.75 6.12 -23.30
CA VAL A 252 -9.31 7.27 -24.12
C VAL A 252 -10.44 8.30 -24.30
N GLN A 253 -11.71 7.87 -24.14
CA GLN A 253 -12.90 8.67 -24.45
C GLN A 253 -13.67 9.22 -23.23
N SER A 254 -13.43 8.72 -22.02
CA SER A 254 -14.19 9.11 -20.82
C SER A 254 -13.38 8.97 -19.51
N SER A 255 -14.00 9.32 -18.36
CA SER A 255 -13.46 9.64 -17.01
C SER A 255 -12.18 8.95 -16.48
N ALA A 256 -11.76 7.81 -17.04
CA ALA A 256 -10.47 7.17 -16.76
C ALA A 256 -9.26 8.03 -17.16
N GLN A 257 -9.45 9.06 -17.99
CA GLN A 257 -8.42 10.05 -18.31
C GLN A 257 -7.89 10.82 -17.08
N SER A 258 -8.66 10.86 -15.98
CA SER A 258 -8.22 11.47 -14.72
C SER A 258 -7.18 10.62 -13.98
N MET A 259 -7.28 9.29 -14.08
CA MET A 259 -6.31 8.34 -13.53
C MET A 259 -5.09 8.22 -14.46
N LEU A 260 -5.32 8.20 -15.78
CA LEU A 260 -4.27 8.13 -16.80
C LEU A 260 -3.40 9.37 -16.97
N ASN A 261 -3.77 10.50 -16.36
CA ASN A 261 -2.97 11.72 -16.35
C ASN A 261 -2.45 12.03 -14.94
N ALA A 262 -2.49 11.06 -14.01
CA ALA A 262 -1.67 11.13 -12.82
C ALA A 262 -0.22 11.34 -13.29
N SER A 263 0.52 12.23 -12.62
CA SER A 263 1.81 12.74 -13.10
C SER A 263 2.92 11.69 -13.33
N SER A 264 2.65 10.42 -13.02
CA SER A 264 3.54 9.26 -13.21
C SER A 264 3.18 8.37 -14.40
N ASP A 265 1.96 8.43 -14.94
CA ASP A 265 1.48 7.49 -15.96
C ASP A 265 1.14 8.23 -17.26
N ASN A 266 1.80 7.89 -18.37
CA ASN A 266 1.47 8.43 -19.69
C ASN A 266 1.05 7.28 -20.62
N ALA A 267 -0.17 6.80 -20.39
CA ALA A 267 -0.68 5.63 -21.09
C ALA A 267 -0.80 5.80 -22.59
N ILE A 268 -1.11 7.02 -23.05
CA ILE A 268 -1.24 7.31 -24.49
C ILE A 268 0.11 7.18 -25.19
N ALA A 269 1.20 7.68 -24.60
CA ALA A 269 2.53 7.51 -25.17
C ALA A 269 2.97 6.04 -25.19
N ALA A 270 2.65 5.28 -24.13
CA ALA A 270 2.96 3.87 -24.08
C ALA A 270 2.13 3.03 -25.08
N PHE A 271 0.87 3.39 -25.35
CA PHE A 271 0.06 2.75 -26.40
C PHE A 271 0.64 2.97 -27.80
N ASP A 272 1.04 4.21 -28.09
CA ASP A 272 1.70 4.56 -29.36
C ASP A 272 3.02 3.79 -29.52
N GLU A 273 3.84 3.72 -28.47
CA GLU A 273 5.12 3.01 -28.50
C GLU A 273 4.96 1.48 -28.70
N ILE A 274 4.04 0.84 -27.97
CA ILE A 274 3.76 -0.60 -28.11
C ILE A 274 3.27 -0.90 -29.52
N GLN A 275 2.31 -0.13 -30.03
CA GLN A 275 1.78 -0.32 -31.38
C GLN A 275 2.88 -0.17 -32.44
N GLN A 276 3.73 0.85 -32.32
CA GLN A 276 4.82 1.10 -33.27
C GLN A 276 5.89 0.00 -33.24
N ARG A 277 6.22 -0.55 -32.07
CA ARG A 277 7.32 -1.53 -31.91
C ARG A 277 6.88 -2.98 -32.10
N THR A 278 5.69 -3.33 -31.64
CA THR A 278 5.25 -4.72 -31.51
C THR A 278 4.05 -5.07 -32.40
N HIS A 279 3.38 -4.05 -32.95
CA HIS A 279 2.12 -4.21 -33.69
C HIS A 279 1.03 -4.96 -32.89
N GLN A 280 1.09 -4.88 -31.56
CA GLN A 280 0.13 -5.49 -30.63
C GLN A 280 -0.70 -4.43 -29.92
N LEU A 281 -1.88 -4.82 -29.43
CA LEU A 281 -2.62 -4.06 -28.42
C LEU A 281 -1.99 -4.29 -27.03
N PRO A 282 -2.10 -3.32 -26.09
CA PRO A 282 -1.74 -3.56 -24.69
C PRO A 282 -2.38 -4.84 -24.15
N GLY A 283 -1.56 -5.75 -23.63
CA GLY A 283 -1.99 -7.05 -23.10
C GLY A 283 -2.18 -8.17 -24.13
N GLN A 284 -1.91 -7.94 -25.42
CA GLN A 284 -1.99 -8.97 -26.43
C GLN A 284 -0.70 -9.80 -26.49
N GLY A 285 -0.76 -11.05 -26.04
CA GLY A 285 0.35 -12.01 -26.19
C GLY A 285 1.42 -11.96 -25.09
N GLU A 286 1.28 -11.07 -24.12
CA GLU A 286 2.20 -10.93 -22.99
C GLU A 286 1.51 -11.22 -21.65
N THR A 287 2.21 -11.92 -20.76
CA THR A 287 1.78 -12.05 -19.36
C THR A 287 2.35 -10.87 -18.59
N ILE A 288 1.50 -9.88 -18.31
CA ILE A 288 1.87 -8.76 -17.44
C ILE A 288 1.60 -9.19 -16.00
N THR A 289 2.67 -9.27 -15.20
CA THR A 289 2.59 -9.49 -13.76
C THR A 289 2.77 -8.14 -13.08
N ASN A 290 1.73 -7.67 -12.39
CA ASN A 290 1.81 -6.48 -11.55
C ASN A 290 1.60 -6.85 -10.08
N VAL A 291 2.19 -6.07 -9.19
CA VAL A 291 2.00 -6.16 -7.74
C VAL A 291 1.33 -4.86 -7.31
N SER A 292 0.03 -4.94 -7.07
CA SER A 292 -0.83 -3.81 -6.70
C SER A 292 -1.45 -4.08 -5.33
N LEU A 293 -1.80 -3.03 -4.59
CA LEU A 293 -2.49 -3.15 -3.30
C LEU A 293 -3.96 -2.75 -3.44
N GLY A 294 -4.84 -3.53 -2.83
CA GLY A 294 -6.25 -3.18 -2.71
C GLY A 294 -7.07 -4.26 -2.03
N ASP A 295 -8.35 -3.97 -1.85
CA ASP A 295 -9.29 -4.88 -1.22
C ASP A 295 -9.67 -6.01 -2.19
N LEU A 296 -9.73 -7.23 -1.67
CA LEU A 296 -10.19 -8.43 -2.35
C LEU A 296 -11.30 -9.06 -1.51
N ASP A 297 -12.54 -8.67 -1.79
CA ASP A 297 -13.75 -9.21 -1.16
C ASP A 297 -14.84 -9.47 -2.20
N ASP A 298 -15.84 -10.28 -1.84
CA ASP A 298 -16.91 -10.69 -2.75
C ASP A 298 -18.32 -10.48 -2.15
N ALA A 299 -19.34 -10.76 -2.95
CA ALA A 299 -20.74 -10.60 -2.56
C ALA A 299 -21.13 -11.39 -1.29
N SER A 300 -20.43 -12.49 -0.98
CA SER A 300 -20.68 -13.26 0.23
C SER A 300 -20.21 -12.51 1.49
N ALA A 301 -19.10 -11.77 1.41
CA ALA A 301 -18.64 -10.88 2.48
C ALA A 301 -19.67 -9.76 2.73
N ALA A 302 -20.19 -9.13 1.67
CA ALA A 302 -21.24 -8.12 1.78
C ALA A 302 -22.53 -8.66 2.42
N ALA A 303 -22.87 -9.92 2.15
CA ALA A 303 -24.08 -10.57 2.67
C ALA A 303 -23.95 -11.11 4.11
N ASN A 304 -22.73 -11.22 4.65
CA ASN A 304 -22.47 -11.80 5.97
C ASN A 304 -21.96 -10.76 6.98
N PRO A 305 -22.80 -10.25 7.91
CA PRO A 305 -22.39 -9.26 8.92
C PRO A 305 -21.29 -9.73 9.88
N LYS A 306 -20.98 -11.02 9.92
CA LYS A 306 -19.88 -11.57 10.72
C LYS A 306 -18.57 -11.69 9.94
N ASP A 307 -18.62 -11.44 8.64
CA ASP A 307 -17.42 -11.41 7.82
C ASP A 307 -16.56 -10.20 8.19
N ARG A 308 -15.24 -10.39 8.21
CA ARG A 308 -14.29 -9.31 8.53
C ARG A 308 -14.29 -8.21 7.46
N CYS A 309 -14.63 -8.54 6.23
CA CYS A 309 -14.69 -7.61 5.10
C CYS A 309 -16.10 -7.08 4.85
N ASN A 310 -17.10 -7.47 5.65
CA ASN A 310 -18.49 -7.03 5.49
C ASN A 310 -18.62 -5.51 5.42
N PHE A 311 -17.91 -4.77 6.28
CA PHE A 311 -17.97 -3.31 6.29
C PHE A 311 -17.59 -2.72 4.92
N TYR A 312 -16.48 -3.18 4.34
CA TYR A 312 -15.97 -2.66 3.08
C TYR A 312 -16.84 -3.10 1.91
N ALA A 313 -17.08 -4.41 1.78
CA ALA A 313 -17.90 -4.97 0.70
C ALA A 313 -19.35 -4.41 0.69
N SER A 314 -19.93 -4.10 1.86
CA SER A 314 -21.28 -3.51 1.94
C SER A 314 -21.31 -2.00 1.69
N ALA A 315 -20.24 -1.27 2.04
CA ALA A 315 -20.18 0.18 1.89
C ALA A 315 -19.71 0.63 0.50
N TYR A 316 -18.82 -0.14 -0.13
CA TYR A 316 -18.16 0.21 -1.39
C TYR A 316 -18.51 -0.74 -2.55
N GLY A 317 -19.13 -1.87 -2.22
CA GLY A 317 -19.41 -2.94 -3.18
C GLY A 317 -18.26 -3.95 -3.23
N PRO A 318 -18.52 -5.19 -3.69
CA PRO A 318 -17.49 -6.20 -3.83
C PRO A 318 -16.46 -5.86 -4.91
N THR A 319 -15.18 -6.12 -4.65
CA THR A 319 -14.10 -5.88 -5.63
C THR A 319 -13.77 -7.10 -6.49
N THR A 320 -14.18 -8.29 -6.06
CA THR A 320 -13.84 -9.57 -6.68
C THR A 320 -15.02 -10.54 -6.77
N GLU A 321 -14.84 -11.61 -7.53
CA GLU A 321 -15.69 -12.78 -7.54
C GLU A 321 -14.87 -14.07 -7.40
N VAL A 322 -15.46 -15.13 -6.83
CA VAL A 322 -14.79 -16.42 -6.65
C VAL A 322 -15.37 -17.45 -7.61
N LEU A 323 -14.52 -17.98 -8.50
CA LEU A 323 -14.87 -19.01 -9.48
C LEU A 323 -13.91 -20.20 -9.34
N GLY A 324 -14.46 -21.41 -9.18
CA GLY A 324 -13.64 -22.62 -9.12
C GLY A 324 -12.59 -22.64 -7.99
N GLY A 325 -12.79 -21.90 -6.91
CA GLY A 325 -11.83 -21.77 -5.81
C GLY A 325 -10.72 -20.74 -6.04
N GLN A 326 -10.79 -19.95 -7.11
CA GLN A 326 -9.89 -18.83 -7.40
C GLN A 326 -10.68 -17.51 -7.37
N ARG A 327 -10.10 -16.49 -6.75
CA ARG A 327 -10.64 -15.13 -6.66
C ARG A 327 -10.13 -14.32 -7.85
N TYR A 328 -11.05 -13.63 -8.50
CA TYR A 328 -10.79 -12.80 -9.66
C TYR A 328 -11.23 -11.38 -9.38
N LEU A 329 -10.35 -10.42 -9.67
CA LEU A 329 -10.69 -9.01 -9.72
C LEU A 329 -11.78 -8.80 -10.77
N ASN A 330 -12.87 -8.16 -10.35
CA ASN A 330 -14.04 -7.96 -11.17
C ASN A 330 -14.17 -6.47 -11.54
N LEU A 331 -13.24 -6.00 -12.37
CA LEU A 331 -13.30 -4.65 -12.94
C LEU A 331 -14.27 -4.61 -14.14
N PRO A 332 -15.21 -3.65 -14.18
CA PRO A 332 -16.02 -3.41 -15.37
C PRO A 332 -15.14 -3.21 -16.61
N SER A 333 -15.57 -3.74 -17.76
CA SER A 333 -14.82 -3.69 -19.04
C SER A 333 -13.46 -4.38 -19.10
N MET A 334 -13.07 -5.12 -18.08
CA MET A 334 -11.85 -5.94 -18.06
C MET A 334 -12.18 -7.43 -18.09
N PRO A 335 -11.27 -8.28 -18.60
CA PRO A 335 -11.27 -9.69 -18.27
C PRO A 335 -11.16 -9.89 -16.76
N LEU A 336 -11.59 -11.06 -16.29
CA LEU A 336 -11.33 -11.47 -14.91
C LEU A 336 -9.82 -11.66 -14.71
N ILE A 337 -9.27 -10.95 -13.74
CA ILE A 337 -7.84 -10.98 -13.43
C ILE A 337 -7.65 -11.85 -12.18
N PRO A 338 -6.90 -12.97 -12.23
CA PRO A 338 -6.67 -13.79 -11.04
C PRO A 338 -5.89 -12.98 -10.00
N THR A 339 -6.31 -13.08 -8.74
CA THR A 339 -5.72 -12.34 -7.62
C THR A 339 -5.18 -13.29 -6.56
N TYR A 340 -4.20 -12.83 -5.79
CA TYR A 340 -3.61 -13.59 -4.69
C TYR A 340 -3.39 -12.68 -3.49
N THR A 341 -3.74 -13.16 -2.31
CA THR A 341 -3.38 -12.50 -1.04
C THR A 341 -2.17 -13.20 -0.43
N ALA A 342 -1.21 -12.43 0.08
CA ALA A 342 -0.12 -12.98 0.90
C ALA A 342 -0.51 -12.99 2.39
N ASP A 343 -0.26 -14.09 3.09
CA ASP A 343 -0.34 -14.14 4.55
C ASP A 343 0.92 -13.54 5.22
N SER A 344 0.92 -13.47 6.56
CA SER A 344 2.07 -12.95 7.32
C SER A 344 3.37 -13.76 7.17
N ASN A 345 3.29 -14.96 6.59
CA ASN A 345 4.42 -15.84 6.30
C ASN A 345 4.82 -15.77 4.82
N GLY A 346 4.17 -14.93 4.01
CA GLY A 346 4.38 -14.80 2.58
C GLY A 346 3.75 -15.91 1.73
N ASN A 347 2.87 -16.74 2.29
CA ASN A 347 2.14 -17.73 1.51
C ASN A 347 1.05 -17.05 0.69
N LEU A 348 0.99 -17.36 -0.59
CA LEU A 348 -0.04 -16.86 -1.48
C LEU A 348 -1.28 -17.75 -1.42
N SER A 349 -2.44 -17.12 -1.30
CA SER A 349 -3.75 -17.77 -1.40
C SER A 349 -4.54 -17.15 -2.54
N GLY A 350 -5.01 -17.99 -3.46
CA GLY A 350 -5.87 -17.56 -4.57
C GLY A 350 -7.33 -17.36 -4.18
N SER A 351 -7.74 -17.70 -2.96
CA SER A 351 -9.16 -17.63 -2.54
C SER A 351 -9.42 -16.78 -1.31
N ALA A 352 -8.36 -16.44 -0.57
CA ALA A 352 -8.50 -15.65 0.64
C ALA A 352 -8.85 -14.19 0.30
N GLU A 353 -9.40 -13.52 1.30
CA GLU A 353 -9.84 -12.13 1.21
C GLU A 353 -8.80 -11.18 1.80
N VAL A 354 -8.91 -9.91 1.49
CA VAL A 354 -8.23 -8.82 2.20
C VAL A 354 -9.10 -7.58 2.10
N CYS A 355 -9.16 -6.75 3.13
CA CYS A 355 -9.96 -5.55 3.14
C CYS A 355 -9.36 -4.49 4.07
N GLY A 356 -9.72 -3.23 3.86
CA GLY A 356 -9.14 -2.10 4.58
C GLY A 356 -7.73 -1.72 4.11
N VAL A 357 -7.45 -1.97 2.82
CA VAL A 357 -6.23 -1.56 2.11
C VAL A 357 -6.58 -0.43 1.14
N ASP A 358 -7.43 -0.72 0.16
CA ASP A 358 -7.98 0.25 -0.81
C ASP A 358 -9.31 -0.31 -1.36
N PRO A 359 -10.46 0.07 -0.77
CA PRO A 359 -11.77 -0.42 -1.22
C PRO A 359 -12.20 0.16 -2.58
N PHE A 360 -11.50 1.19 -3.08
CA PHE A 360 -11.75 1.77 -4.39
C PHE A 360 -10.84 1.18 -5.47
N ILE A 361 -9.93 0.28 -5.11
CA ILE A 361 -8.98 -0.39 -6.02
C ILE A 361 -8.32 0.61 -6.96
N THR A 362 -7.97 1.80 -6.45
CA THR A 362 -7.46 2.94 -7.22
C THR A 362 -6.09 2.62 -7.78
N GLU A 363 -5.20 2.05 -6.95
CA GLU A 363 -3.85 1.63 -7.40
C GLU A 363 -3.95 0.50 -8.44
N ILE A 364 -4.75 -0.52 -8.16
CA ILE A 364 -5.03 -1.61 -9.11
C ILE A 364 -5.59 -1.04 -10.42
N GLY A 365 -6.53 -0.10 -10.34
CA GLY A 365 -7.10 0.58 -11.51
C GLY A 365 -6.07 1.37 -12.30
N LEU A 366 -5.13 2.06 -11.64
CA LEU A 366 -4.00 2.76 -12.29
C LEU A 366 -3.09 1.76 -13.01
N ASP A 367 -2.70 0.69 -12.33
CA ASP A 367 -1.83 -0.35 -12.85
C ASP A 367 -2.41 -1.07 -14.07
N PHE A 368 -3.72 -1.34 -14.06
CA PHE A 368 -4.43 -1.98 -15.16
C PHE A 368 -5.04 -1.00 -16.15
N SER A 369 -4.93 0.32 -15.93
CA SER A 369 -5.47 1.33 -16.85
C SER A 369 -4.83 1.24 -18.25
N MET A 370 -3.57 0.81 -18.31
CA MET A 370 -2.85 0.44 -19.53
C MET A 370 -3.47 -0.75 -20.27
N MET A 371 -4.18 -1.62 -19.55
CA MET A 371 -4.83 -2.80 -20.11
C MET A 371 -6.29 -2.52 -20.45
N ALA A 372 -6.79 -1.32 -20.15
CA ALA A 372 -8.20 -0.98 -20.09
C ALA A 372 -8.64 0.08 -21.12
N PRO A 373 -9.91 0.00 -21.56
CA PRO A 373 -10.69 -1.21 -21.67
C PRO A 373 -10.36 -1.90 -22.98
N LEU A 374 -10.67 -3.18 -23.04
CA LEU A 374 -10.72 -3.86 -24.32
C LEU A 374 -11.79 -3.19 -25.23
N PRO A 375 -11.63 -3.23 -26.57
CA PRO A 375 -12.66 -2.76 -27.49
C PRO A 375 -14.04 -3.29 -27.11
N HIS A 376 -15.10 -2.49 -27.30
CA HIS A 376 -16.46 -2.83 -26.84
C HIS A 376 -16.92 -4.24 -27.24
N SER A 377 -16.51 -4.73 -28.42
CA SER A 377 -16.84 -6.06 -28.96
C SER A 377 -16.13 -7.23 -28.26
N VAL A 378 -15.15 -6.98 -27.39
CA VAL A 378 -14.38 -8.01 -26.67
C VAL A 378 -14.49 -7.85 -25.14
N GLN A 379 -15.37 -6.97 -24.67
CA GLN A 379 -15.74 -6.88 -23.26
C GLN A 379 -16.65 -8.05 -22.86
N ARG A 380 -16.69 -8.36 -21.57
CA ARG A 380 -17.58 -9.42 -21.05
C ARG A 380 -19.05 -9.07 -21.35
N PRO A 381 -19.88 -10.04 -21.79
CA PRO A 381 -21.29 -9.78 -22.07
C PRO A 381 -22.00 -9.17 -20.85
N GLY A 382 -22.66 -8.02 -21.02
CA GLY A 382 -23.36 -7.31 -19.95
C GLY A 382 -22.53 -6.27 -19.19
N GLU A 383 -21.20 -6.33 -19.28
CA GLU A 383 -20.27 -5.40 -18.61
C GLU A 383 -19.86 -4.27 -19.55
N GLN A 384 -20.85 -3.49 -20.01
CA GLN A 384 -20.60 -2.26 -20.76
C GLN A 384 -20.04 -1.23 -19.78
N GLY A 385 -18.77 -0.89 -19.90
CA GLY A 385 -18.09 0.02 -18.98
C GLY A 385 -18.82 1.34 -18.84
N SER A 386 -19.42 1.58 -17.68
CA SER A 386 -19.86 2.91 -17.28
C SER A 386 -18.72 3.78 -16.74
N GLY A 387 -17.49 3.26 -16.76
CA GLY A 387 -16.34 3.85 -16.07
C GLY A 387 -16.36 3.51 -14.58
N LEU A 388 -15.16 3.45 -14.01
CA LEU A 388 -14.91 3.40 -12.58
C LEU A 388 -15.65 4.52 -11.85
#